data_AF-A0A849D876-F1
#
_entry.id   AF-A0A849D876-F1
#
_cell.length_a   1.000
_cell.length_b   1.000
_cell.length_c   1.000
_cell.angle_alpha   90.00
_cell.angle_beta   90.00
_cell.angle_gamma   90.00
#
_symmetry.space_group_name_H-M   'P 1'
#
loop_
_entity.id
_entity.type
_entity.pdbx_description
1 polymer ?
#
loop_
_entity_poly.entity_id
_entity_poly.type
_entity_poly.pdbx_seq_one_letter_code
_entity_poly.pdbx_strand_id
1 'polypeptide(L)'
;MKIVSYNVNGIRAALNKGFLTWLRQVDPDVVCLQEIKAMESQLELELFHQAGYRFNYWFSAQKKGYSGVAILSKKEPDKVVYGTEI
;
A
#
# COMPACT_ATOMS: atom_id res chain seq x y z
N MET A 1 -14.12 4.81 -12.02
CA MET A 1 -12.75 4.68 -11.49
C MET A 1 -12.66 5.47 -10.20
N LYS A 2 -12.25 4.84 -9.09
CA LYS A 2 -12.12 5.41 -7.75
C LYS A 2 -10.67 5.29 -7.30
N ILE A 3 -10.04 6.40 -6.97
CA ILE A 3 -8.68 6.46 -6.45
C ILE A 3 -8.73 7.04 -5.05
N VAL A 4 -8.06 6.39 -4.09
CA VAL A 4 -7.95 6.91 -2.73
C VAL A 4 -6.48 7.15 -2.40
N SER A 5 -6.17 8.28 -1.79
CA SER A 5 -4.89 8.53 -1.15
C SER A 5 -5.08 8.52 0.36
N TYR A 6 -4.25 7.76 1.07
CA TYR A 6 -4.37 7.61 2.51
C TYR A 6 -3.01 7.51 3.19
N ASN A 7 -2.70 8.50 4.04
CA ASN A 7 -1.60 8.41 4.98
C ASN A 7 -2.03 7.51 6.17
N VAL A 8 -1.39 6.35 6.29
CA VAL A 8 -1.76 5.32 7.28
C VAL A 8 -0.98 5.41 8.58
N ASN A 9 0.04 6.27 8.65
CA ASN A 9 0.91 6.44 9.81
C ASN A 9 1.35 5.09 10.45
N GLY A 10 1.80 4.16 9.62
CA GLY A 10 2.18 2.80 9.99
C GLY A 10 1.18 1.74 9.51
N ILE A 11 1.52 1.04 8.43
CA ILE A 11 0.61 0.06 7.80
C ILE A 11 0.25 -1.11 8.72
N ARG A 12 1.19 -1.58 9.55
CA ARG A 12 0.91 -2.67 10.51
C ARG A 12 -0.10 -2.25 11.58
N ALA A 13 -0.01 -1.01 12.07
CA ALA A 13 -0.98 -0.48 13.02
C ALA A 13 -2.35 -0.27 12.35
N ALA A 14 -2.38 0.17 11.09
CA ALA A 14 -3.61 0.30 10.32
C ALA A 14 -4.29 -1.06 10.08
N LEU A 15 -3.52 -2.10 9.74
CA LEU A 15 -4.03 -3.48 9.59
C LEU A 15 -4.72 -3.97 10.86
N ASN A 16 -4.09 -3.77 12.02
CA ASN A 16 -4.68 -4.11 13.33
C ASN A 16 -5.96 -3.31 13.64
N LYS A 17 -6.12 -2.13 13.04
CA LYS A 17 -7.29 -1.25 13.22
C LYS A 17 -8.37 -1.43 12.14
N GLY A 18 -8.29 -2.51 11.36
CA GLY A 18 -9.32 -2.85 10.38
C GLY A 18 -9.13 -2.23 8.99
N PHE A 19 -7.89 -1.87 8.61
CA PHE A 19 -7.61 -1.35 7.27
C PHE A 19 -8.12 -2.26 6.15
N LEU A 20 -7.97 -3.57 6.24
CA LEU A 20 -8.47 -4.50 5.21
C LEU A 20 -10.00 -4.49 5.11
N THR A 21 -10.69 -4.38 6.24
CA THR A 21 -12.15 -4.25 6.25
C THR A 21 -12.58 -2.96 5.57
N TRP A 22 -11.95 -1.84 5.91
CA TRP A 22 -12.18 -0.56 5.25
C TRP A 22 -11.89 -0.63 3.75
N LEU A 23 -10.77 -1.26 3.36
CA LEU A 23 -10.35 -1.40 1.98
C LEU A 23 -11.39 -2.16 1.13
N ARG A 24 -11.96 -3.24 1.67
CA ARG A 24 -13.03 -4.01 1.02
C ARG A 24 -14.36 -3.26 0.96
N GLN A 25 -14.66 -2.42 1.95
CA GLN A 25 -15.90 -1.62 1.98
C GLN A 25 -15.85 -0.43 1.01
N VAL A 26 -14.74 0.28 0.98
CA VAL A 26 -14.56 1.44 0.07
C VAL A 26 -14.34 0.97 -1.36
N ASP A 27 -13.73 -0.20 -1.54
CA ASP A 27 -13.51 -0.88 -2.81
C ASP A 27 -12.89 0.01 -3.93
N PRO A 28 -11.82 0.79 -3.66
CA PRO A 28 -11.18 1.61 -4.68
C PRO A 28 -10.52 0.80 -5.80
N ASP A 29 -10.38 1.40 -6.98
CA ASP A 29 -9.62 0.80 -8.09
C ASP A 29 -8.12 0.90 -7.85
N VAL A 30 -7.67 2.01 -7.24
CA VAL A 30 -6.28 2.28 -6.86
C VAL A 30 -6.22 2.92 -5.48
N VAL A 31 -5.26 2.50 -4.65
CA VAL A 31 -4.95 3.11 -3.35
C VAL A 31 -3.50 3.52 -3.29
N CYS A 32 -3.27 4.81 -3.00
CA CYS A 32 -1.95 5.36 -2.71
C CYS A 32 -1.78 5.47 -1.19
N LEU A 33 -0.81 4.75 -0.64
CA LEU A 33 -0.50 4.75 0.78
C LEU A 33 0.75 5.58 1.07
N GLN A 34 0.70 6.37 2.14
CA GLN A 34 1.84 7.13 2.65
C GLN A 34 2.13 6.80 4.12
N GLU A 35 3.38 7.03 4.52
CA GLU A 35 3.89 6.71 5.86
C GLU A 35 3.66 5.26 6.27
N ILE A 36 3.99 4.30 5.39
CA ILE A 36 3.81 2.88 5.70
C ILE A 36 4.69 2.42 6.88
N LYS A 37 5.88 3.05 7.07
CA LYS A 37 6.81 2.82 8.20
C LYS A 37 7.16 1.35 8.41
N ALA A 38 7.24 0.59 7.33
CA ALA A 38 7.56 -0.84 7.32
C ALA A 38 8.43 -1.16 6.11
N MET A 39 9.30 -2.15 6.26
CA MET A 39 9.98 -2.79 5.13
C MET A 39 9.04 -3.80 4.49
N GLU A 40 9.14 -4.00 3.18
CA GLU A 40 8.31 -4.98 2.44
C GLU A 40 8.41 -6.40 3.02
N SER A 41 9.60 -6.82 3.46
CA SER A 41 9.83 -8.11 4.13
C SER A 41 9.10 -8.29 5.47
N GLN A 42 8.53 -7.21 6.02
CA GLN A 42 7.74 -7.24 7.25
C GLN A 42 6.22 -7.25 6.98
N LEU A 43 5.81 -7.26 5.71
CA LEU A 43 4.42 -7.22 5.28
C LEU A 43 3.97 -8.60 4.84
N GLU A 44 2.76 -8.97 5.25
CA GLU A 44 2.08 -10.16 4.75
C GLU A 44 1.34 -9.80 3.46
N LEU A 45 2.06 -9.83 2.33
CA LEU A 45 1.55 -9.36 1.03
C LEU A 45 0.28 -10.11 0.57
N GLU A 46 0.16 -11.37 0.98
CA GLU A 46 -0.98 -12.22 0.66
C GLU A 46 -2.31 -11.65 1.19
N LEU A 47 -2.30 -10.88 2.28
CA LEU A 47 -3.50 -10.20 2.78
C LEU A 47 -4.08 -9.21 1.76
N PHE A 48 -3.22 -8.53 1.01
CA PHE A 48 -3.64 -7.58 -0.02
C PHE A 48 -4.09 -8.30 -1.29
N HIS A 49 -3.47 -9.42 -1.63
CA HIS A 49 -3.93 -10.30 -2.73
C HIS A 49 -5.36 -10.78 -2.46
N GLN A 50 -5.61 -11.33 -1.26
CA GLN A 50 -6.94 -11.78 -0.84
C GLN A 50 -7.96 -10.64 -0.73
N ALA A 51 -7.51 -9.40 -0.56
CA ALA A 51 -8.36 -8.22 -0.59
C ALA A 51 -8.65 -7.71 -2.03
N GLY A 52 -8.15 -8.38 -3.07
CA GLY A 52 -8.38 -8.02 -4.47
C GLY A 52 -7.29 -7.12 -5.09
N TYR A 53 -6.20 -6.87 -4.37
CA TYR A 53 -5.10 -6.00 -4.80
C TYR A 53 -3.84 -6.82 -5.09
N ARG A 54 -3.94 -7.69 -6.09
CA ARG A 54 -2.82 -8.52 -6.57
C ARG A 54 -1.64 -7.68 -7.03
N PHE A 55 -1.90 -6.50 -7.59
CA PHE A 55 -0.87 -5.57 -8.03
C PHE A 55 -0.61 -4.56 -6.92
N ASN A 56 0.34 -4.87 -6.05
CA ASN A 56 0.77 -3.99 -4.98
C ASN A 56 2.27 -3.76 -5.06
N TYR A 57 2.67 -2.50 -4.88
CA TYR A 57 4.03 -2.02 -5.12
C TYR A 57 4.48 -1.18 -3.94
N TRP A 58 5.61 -1.51 -3.33
CA TRP A 58 6.07 -0.94 -2.07
C TRP A 58 7.41 -0.24 -2.25
N PHE A 59 7.52 0.98 -1.74
CA PHE A 59 8.77 1.73 -1.71
C PHE A 59 9.06 2.13 -0.26
N SER A 60 9.84 1.27 0.40
CA SER A 60 10.19 1.43 1.81
C SER A 60 11.29 2.49 1.99
N ALA A 61 11.24 3.25 3.08
CA ALA A 61 12.32 4.17 3.41
C ALA A 61 13.58 3.41 3.86
N GLN A 62 14.77 3.92 3.53
CA GLN A 62 16.04 3.32 3.96
C GLN A 62 16.16 3.24 5.48
N LYS A 63 15.76 4.31 6.18
CA LYS A 63 15.68 4.32 7.64
C LYS A 63 14.43 3.56 8.10
N LYS A 64 14.65 2.44 8.80
CA LYS A 64 13.59 1.62 9.40
C LYS A 64 12.61 2.48 10.22
N GLY A 65 11.31 2.28 9.99
CA GLY A 65 10.23 2.92 10.75
C GLY A 65 10.00 4.42 10.45
N TYR A 66 10.71 5.03 9.51
CA TYR A 66 10.61 6.47 9.26
C TYR A 66 9.48 6.85 8.30
N SER A 67 9.49 6.30 7.08
CA SER A 67 8.59 6.72 6.00
C SER A 67 8.24 5.51 5.09
N GLY A 68 8.05 5.76 3.80
CA GLY A 68 7.73 4.78 2.77
C GLY A 68 6.32 4.99 2.21
N VAL A 69 6.14 4.57 0.97
CA VAL A 69 4.88 4.68 0.22
C VAL A 69 4.55 3.35 -0.43
N ALA A 70 3.29 3.17 -0.81
CA ALA A 70 2.87 2.03 -1.61
C ALA A 70 1.72 2.40 -2.54
N ILE A 71 1.59 1.65 -3.63
CA ILE A 71 0.42 1.72 -4.51
C ILE A 71 -0.18 0.32 -4.60
N LEU A 72 -1.48 0.22 -4.37
CA LEU A 72 -2.28 -0.99 -4.58
C LEU A 72 -3.23 -0.75 -5.74
N SER A 73 -3.33 -1.70 -6.65
CA SER A 73 -4.19 -1.63 -7.83
C SER A 73 -4.90 -2.95 -8.06
N LYS A 74 -6.15 -2.87 -8.52
CA LYS A 74 -6.92 -4.03 -9.00
C LYS A 74 -6.49 -4.47 -10.39
N LYS A 75 -5.95 -3.56 -11.19
CA LYS A 75 -5.48 -3.81 -12.57
C LYS A 75 -3.97 -3.68 -12.66
N GLU A 76 -3.36 -4.48 -13.52
CA GLU A 76 -1.93 -4.39 -13.80
C GLU A 76 -1.61 -3.05 -14.47
N PRO A 77 -0.70 -2.23 -13.94
CA PRO A 77 -0.22 -1.03 -14.59
C PRO A 77 0.72 -1.36 -15.76
N ASP A 78 0.68 -0.57 -16.84
CA ASP A 78 1.60 -0.74 -17.99
C ASP A 78 3.07 -0.47 -17.63
N LYS A 79 3.31 0.43 -16.66
CA LYS A 79 4.65 0.80 -16.18
C LYS A 79 4.58 1.20 -14.71
N VAL A 80 5.56 0.74 -13.92
CA VAL A 80 5.78 1.15 -12.53
C VAL A 80 7.19 1.73 -12.41
N VAL A 81 7.32 2.90 -11.79
CA VAL A 81 8.59 3.60 -11.56
C VAL A 81 8.73 3.87 -10.07
N TYR A 82 9.93 3.62 -9.54
CA TYR A 82 10.27 3.82 -8.13
C TYR A 82 11.25 4.96 -7.96
N GLY A 83 11.11 5.72 -6.87
CA GLY A 83 11.92 6.91 -6.63
C GLY A 83 11.59 8.05 -7.59
N THR A 84 12.45 9.07 -7.62
CA THR A 84 12.21 10.28 -8.41
C THR A 84 13.02 10.36 -9.70
N GLU A 85 13.81 9.33 -10.06
CA GLU A 85 14.75 9.38 -11.20
C GLU A 85 15.72 10.59 -11.20
N ILE A 86 15.87 11.28 -10.05
CA ILE A 86 16.82 12.39 -9.83
C ILE A 86 18.06 11.83 -9.14
#